data_AF-A0A920VCP1-F1
#
_entry.id   AF-A0A920VCP1-F1
#
_cell.length_a   1.000
_cell.length_b   1.000
_cell.length_c   1.000
_cell.angle_alpha   90.00
_cell.angle_beta   90.00
_cell.angle_gamma   90.00
#
_symmetry.space_group_name_H-M   'P 1'
#
loop_
_entity.id
_entity.type
_entity.pdbx_description
1 polymer ?
#
loop_
_entity_poly.entity_id
_entity_poly.type
_entity_poly.pdbx_seq_one_letter_code
_entity_poly.pdbx_strand_id
1 'polypeptide(L)' 'MLTVEAQERLTKVGPGTPMGELMRRYWIPVRPLAQLKENDVMPIRILGEDLVLFIPRMGNWA' A
#
# COMPACT_ATOMS: atom_id res chain seq x y z
N MET A 1 -19.26 -21.94 5.12
CA MET A 1 -18.34 -20.83 5.50
C MET A 1 -16.94 -21.40 5.67
N LEU A 2 -15.89 -20.58 5.51
CA LEU A 2 -14.50 -20.98 5.79
C LEU A 2 -14.28 -21.18 7.30
N THR A 3 -13.24 -21.94 7.67
CA THR A 3 -12.79 -22.01 9.06
C THR A 3 -12.17 -20.69 9.52
N VAL A 4 -12.13 -20.46 10.83
CA VAL A 4 -11.49 -19.26 11.41
C VAL A 4 -10.03 -19.15 10.98
N GLU A 5 -9.28 -20.26 11.05
CA GLU A 5 -7.88 -20.33 10.61
C GLU A 5 -7.71 -19.94 9.13
N ALA A 6 -8.60 -20.43 8.25
CA ALA A 6 -8.56 -20.08 6.84
C ALA A 6 -8.87 -18.60 6.61
N GLN A 7 -9.80 -18.02 7.37
CA GLN A 7 -10.07 -16.57 7.30
C GLN A 7 -8.87 -15.75 7.76
N GLU A 8 -8.25 -16.10 8.89
CA GLU A 8 -7.08 -15.39 9.41
C GLU A 8 -5.92 -15.44 8.41
N ARG A 9 -5.66 -16.61 7.82
CA ARG A 9 -4.63 -16.77 6.79
C ARG A 9 -4.87 -15.90 5.56
N LEU A 10 -6.12 -15.75 5.12
CA LEU A 10 -6.48 -15.07 3.86
C LEU A 10 -6.75 -13.57 4.00
N THR A 11 -7.05 -13.07 5.20
CA THR A 11 -7.51 -11.68 5.38
C THR A 11 -6.51 -10.77 6.07
N LYS A 12 -5.52 -11.33 6.78
CA LYS A 12 -4.46 -10.52 7.40
C LYS A 12 -3.41 -10.19 6.34
N VAL A 13 -3.20 -8.89 6.13
CA VAL A 13 -2.31 -8.34 5.08
C VAL A 13 -1.17 -7.48 5.62
N GLY A 14 -0.98 -7.48 6.95
CA GLY A 14 0.11 -6.77 7.60
C GLY A 14 1.49 -7.43 7.39
N PRO A 15 2.58 -6.80 7.86
CA PRO A 15 3.92 -7.38 7.78
C PRO A 15 4.00 -8.80 8.37
N GLY A 16 4.69 -9.71 7.69
CA GLY A 16 4.89 -11.09 8.16
C GLY A 16 3.67 -12.02 8.02
N THR A 17 2.56 -11.53 7.46
CA THR A 17 1.38 -12.37 7.19
C THR A 17 1.47 -13.01 5.80
N PRO A 18 0.95 -14.23 5.58
CA PRO A 18 1.03 -14.89 4.28
C PRO A 18 0.47 -14.04 3.13
N MET A 19 -0.65 -13.37 3.35
CA MET A 19 -1.26 -12.51 2.33
C MET A 19 -0.58 -11.14 2.22
N GLY A 20 -0.02 -10.61 3.31
CA GLY A 20 0.85 -9.43 3.24
C GLY A 20 2.06 -9.67 2.34
N GLU A 21 2.76 -10.79 2.53
CA GLU A 21 3.91 -11.18 1.70
C GLU A 21 3.54 -11.48 0.24
N LEU A 22 2.32 -11.99 0.01
CA LEU A 22 1.81 -12.18 -1.35
C LEU A 22 1.52 -10.83 -2.03
N MET A 23 0.79 -9.94 -1.37
CA MET A 23 0.36 -8.65 -1.95
C MET A 23 1.53 -7.74 -2.28
N ARG A 24 2.64 -7.80 -1.53
CA ARG A 24 3.88 -7.04 -1.82
C ARG A 24 4.54 -7.38 -3.15
N ARG A 25 4.17 -8.49 -3.77
CA ARG A 25 4.66 -8.90 -5.09
C ARG A 25 3.91 -8.22 -6.23
N TYR A 26 2.88 -7.43 -5.93
CA TYR A 26 2.03 -6.76 -6.91
C TYR A 26 2.09 -5.25 -6.74
N TRP A 27 1.91 -4.55 -7.86
CA TRP A 27 1.68 -3.11 -7.87
C TRP A 27 0.28 -2.79 -7.36
N ILE A 28 0.18 -1.90 -6.36
CA ILE A 28 -1.09 -1.48 -5.77
C ILE A 28 -1.24 0.03 -5.98
N PRO A 29 -2.27 0.48 -6.72
CA PRO A 29 -2.60 1.90 -6.79
C PRO A 29 -3.00 2.43 -5.41
N VAL A 30 -2.34 3.50 -4.93
CA VAL A 30 -2.59 4.05 -3.59
C VAL A 30 -3.43 5.32 -3.60
N ARG A 31 -3.26 6.20 -4.60
CA ARG A 31 -3.98 7.47 -4.73
C ARG A 31 -4.06 7.95 -6.19
N PRO A 32 -5.08 8.72 -6.57
CA PRO A 32 -5.12 9.42 -7.86
C PRO A 32 -4.11 10.58 -7.91
N LEU A 33 -3.49 10.79 -9.07
CA LEU A 33 -2.52 11.88 -9.28
C LEU A 33 -3.10 13.28 -8.98
N ALA A 34 -4.39 13.50 -9.24
CA ALA A 34 -5.05 14.78 -8.96
C ALA A 34 -4.94 15.20 -7.47
N GLN A 35 -5.03 14.24 -6.54
CA GLN A 35 -4.93 14.51 -5.10
C GLN A 35 -3.50 14.89 -4.68
N LEU A 36 -2.46 14.38 -5.36
CA LEU A 36 -1.08 14.79 -5.08
C LEU A 36 -0.76 16.20 -5.60
N LYS A 37 -1.48 16.68 -6.62
CA LYS A 37 -1.28 18.07 -7.11
C LYS A 37 -1.81 19.11 -6.13
N GLU A 38 -2.74 18.72 -5.26
CA GLU A 38 -3.26 19.58 -4.19
C GLU A 38 -2.31 19.61 -2.99
N ASN A 39 -1.61 18.50 -2.71
CA ASN A 39 -0.67 18.36 -1.61
C ASN A 39 0.58 17.59 -2.06
N ASP A 40 1.69 18.29 -2.22
CA ASP A 40 2.95 17.72 -2.71
C ASP A 40 3.53 16.60 -1.83
N VAL A 41 3.10 16.52 -0.56
CA VAL A 41 3.53 15.51 0.41
C VAL A 41 2.31 15.09 1.24
N MET A 42 2.04 13.79 1.32
CA MET A 42 0.92 13.26 2.12
C MET A 42 1.23 11.91 2.78
N PRO A 43 0.71 11.65 3.99
CA PRO A 43 0.81 10.34 4.62
C PRO A 43 -0.17 9.36 3.96
N ILE A 44 0.25 8.11 3.79
CA ILE A 44 -0.60 7.00 3.36
C ILE A 44 -0.33 5.78 4.24
N ARG A 45 -1.34 4.92 4.40
CA ARG A 45 -1.18 3.60 5.02
C ARG A 45 -1.60 2.52 4.05
N ILE A 46 -0.72 1.57 3.79
CA ILE A 46 -0.97 0.42 2.90
C ILE A 46 -0.30 -0.83 3.48
N LEU A 47 -0.99 -1.97 3.41
CA LEU A 47 -0.50 -3.26 3.95
C LEU A 47 -0.02 -3.17 5.42
N GLY A 48 -0.65 -2.32 6.22
CA GLY A 48 -0.32 -2.12 7.64
C GLY A 48 0.91 -1.23 7.90
N GLU A 49 1.49 -0.60 6.88
CA GLU A 49 2.65 0.29 7.02
C GLU A 49 2.30 1.74 6.69
N ASP A 50 2.90 2.64 7.46
CA ASP A 50 2.83 4.09 7.23
C ASP A 50 3.94 4.53 6.28
N LEU A 51 3.56 5.13 5.16
CA LEU A 51 4.46 5.62 4.13
C LEU A 51 4.17 7.09 3.81
N VAL A 52 5.12 7.75 3.16
CA VAL A 52 4.97 9.11 2.63
C VAL A 52 4.91 9.05 1.12
N LEU A 53 3.83 9.61 0.56
CA LEU A 53 3.67 9.82 -0.87
C LEU A 53 4.00 11.28 -1.18
N PHE A 54 4.90 11.52 -2.13
CA PHE A 54 5.30 12.88 -2.49
C PHE A 54 5.68 13.03 -3.96
N ILE A 55 5.61 14.26 -4.47
CA ILE A 55 6.14 14.64 -5.79
C ILE A 55 7.53 15.26 -5.60
N PRO A 56 8.60 14.72 -6.22
CA PRO A 56 9.94 15.28 -6.10
C PRO A 56 10.05 16.62 -6.85
N ARG A 57 10.81 17.58 -6.29
CA ARG A 57 11.00 18.93 -6.89
C ARG A 57 11.95 18.98 -8.10
N MET A 58 12.86 18.01 -8.23
CA MET A 58 13.70 17.81 -9.41
C MET A 58 13.89 16.30 -9.64
N GLY A 59 13.56 15.82 -10.83
CA GLY A 59 13.78 14.43 -11.23
C GLY A 59 13.08 14.12 -12.55
N ASN A 60 13.87 14.00 -13.62
CA ASN A 60 13.44 13.38 -14.87
C ASN A 60 12.97 11.95 -14.60
N TRP A 61 11.77 11.63 -15.07
CA TRP A 61 11.28 10.27 -15.14
C TRP A 61 11.96 9.64 -16.36
N ALA A 62 12.84 8.66 -16.13
CA ALA A 62 13.24 7.72 -17.18
C ALA A 62 12.09 6.72 -17.42
#